data_AF-A0A6H9LQG9-F1
#
_entry.id   AF-A0A6H9LQG9-F1
#
_cell.length_a   1.000
_cell.length_b   1.000
_cell.length_c   1.000
_cell.angle_alpha   90.00
_cell.angle_beta   90.00
_cell.angle_gamma   90.00
#
_symmetry.space_group_name_H-M   'P 1'
#
loop_
_entity.id
_entity.type
_entity.pdbx_description
1 polymer ?
#
loop_
_entity_poly.entity_id
_entity_poly.type
_entity_poly.pdbx_seq_one_letter_code
_entity_poly.pdbx_strand_id
1 'polypeptide(L)' 'GCSGLARADFMLDAKNNFYFLEMNTLPGMTELSLAPMAAKADGYDFDTLIEELLQAAL' A
#
# COMPACT_ATOMS: atom_id res chain seq x y z
N GLY A 1 5.97 -0.86 -13.55
CA GLY A 1 7.15 -0.21 -12.96
C GLY A 1 7.49 -0.93 -11.68
N CYS A 2 6.58 -0.86 -10.71
CA CYS A 2 6.56 -1.74 -9.55
C CYS A 2 5.74 -3.02 -9.84
N SER A 3 5.94 -4.05 -9.01
CA SER A 3 5.19 -5.30 -8.97
C SER A 3 5.04 -5.75 -7.51
N GLY A 4 4.02 -6.55 -7.19
CA GLY A 4 3.70 -6.91 -5.82
C GLY A 4 3.04 -5.74 -5.06
N LEU A 5 3.52 -5.44 -3.85
CA LEU A 5 3.00 -4.37 -3.00
C LEU A 5 3.92 -3.15 -3.01
N ALA A 6 3.34 -1.96 -3.16
CA ALA A 6 4.04 -0.70 -2.93
C ALA A 6 3.11 0.34 -2.30
N ARG A 7 3.65 1.24 -1.47
CA ARG A 7 2.92 2.39 -0.90
C ARG A 7 3.45 3.69 -1.49
N ALA A 8 2.59 4.42 -2.19
CA ALA A 8 2.92 5.72 -2.77
C ALA A 8 2.40 6.83 -1.87
N ASP A 9 3.31 7.67 -1.41
CA ASP A 9 2.99 8.75 -0.49
C ASP A 9 2.91 10.07 -1.25
N PHE A 10 1.82 10.79 -1.02
CA PHE A 10 1.54 12.08 -1.64
C PHE A 10 1.13 13.10 -0.59
N MET A 11 1.49 14.36 -0.82
CA MET A 11 0.94 15.51 -0.11
C MET A 11 -0.11 16.19 -0.99
N LEU A 12 -1.27 16.50 -0.42
CA LEU A 12 -2.34 17.24 -1.10
C LEU A 12 -2.37 18.67 -0.55
N ASP A 13 -2.24 19.67 -1.42
CA ASP A 13 -2.37 21.07 -1.00
C ASP A 13 -3.85 21.54 -0.98
N ALA A 14 -4.08 22.76 -0.48
CA ALA A 14 -5.42 23.34 -0.39
C ALA A 14 -6.09 23.62 -1.76
N LYS A 15 -5.36 23.49 -2.86
CA LYS A 15 -5.87 23.65 -4.23
C LYS A 15 -6.07 22.30 -4.94
N ASN A 16 -6.00 21.19 -4.20
CA ASN A 16 -6.08 19.82 -4.70
C ASN A 16 -4.94 19.42 -5.64
N ASN A 17 -3.76 20.05 -5.53
CA ASN A 17 -2.57 19.59 -6.22
C ASN A 17 -1.93 18.45 -5.43
N PHE A 18 -1.64 17.34 -6.11
CA PHE A 18 -0.90 16.21 -5.55
C PHE A 18 0.60 16.41 -5.78
N TYR A 19 1.37 16.26 -4.70
CA TYR A 19 2.83 16.28 -4.72
C TYR A 19 3.33 14.90 -4.30
N PHE A 20 3.98 14.20 -5.23
CA PHE A 20 4.61 12.93 -4.94
C PHE A 20 5.78 13.12 -3.96
N LEU A 21 5.81 12.31 -2.90
CA LEU A 21 6.85 12.34 -1.89
C LEU A 21 7.82 11.17 -2.11
N GLU A 22 7.30 9.95 -2.02
CA GLU A 22 8.11 8.75 -2.14
C GLU A 22 7.30 7.53 -2.59
N MET A 23 8.04 6.53 -3.05
CA MET A 23 7.53 5.21 -3.39
C MET A 23 8.22 4.18 -2.50
N ASN A 24 7.48 3.62 -1.55
CA ASN A 24 7.96 2.52 -0.71
C ASN A 24 7.63 1.19 -1.40
N THR A 25 8.64 0.53 -1.97
CA THR A 25 8.48 -0.78 -2.63
C THR A 25 8.44 -1.96 -1.65
N LEU A 26 8.73 -1.71 -0.38
CA LEU A 26 8.60 -2.66 0.74
C LEU A 26 8.07 -1.90 1.97
N PRO A 27 6.78 -1.55 2.00
CA PRO A 27 6.21 -0.82 3.12
C PRO A 27 6.16 -1.69 4.38
N GLY A 28 5.97 -1.05 5.54
CA GLY A 28 5.73 -1.76 6.79
C GLY A 28 4.48 -2.66 6.72
N MET A 29 4.54 -3.81 7.38
CA MET A 29 3.52 -4.86 7.35
C MET A 29 3.02 -5.27 8.75
N THR A 30 3.26 -4.46 9.78
CA THR A 30 2.66 -4.69 11.11
C THR A 30 1.19 -4.27 11.11
N GLU A 31 0.42 -4.67 12.13
CA GLU A 31 -1.02 -4.33 12.23
C GLU A 31 -1.31 -2.82 12.15
N LEU A 32 -0.40 -1.98 12.65
CA LEU A 32 -0.52 -0.52 12.64
C LEU A 32 0.15 0.14 11.42
N SER A 33 0.62 -0.65 10.45
CA SER A 33 1.23 -0.13 9.23
C SER A 33 0.17 0.28 8.20
N LEU A 34 0.47 1.33 7.44
CA LEU A 34 -0.48 1.91 6.47
C LEU A 34 -0.89 0.93 5.35
N ALA A 35 0.00 0.07 4.88
CA ALA A 35 -0.32 -0.84 3.78
C ALA A 35 -1.37 -1.91 4.19
N PRO A 36 -1.19 -2.66 5.30
CA PRO A 36 -2.24 -3.54 5.83
C PRO A 36 -3.53 -2.80 6.20
N MET A 37 -3.43 -1.59 6.77
CA MET A 37 -4.62 -0.79 7.12
C MET A 37 -5.42 -0.37 5.89
N ALA A 38 -4.75 0.02 4.80
CA ALA A 38 -5.39 0.39 3.54
C ALA A 38 -6.05 -0.83 2.88
N ALA A 39 -5.37 -1.97 2.84
CA ALA A 39 -5.93 -3.24 2.35
C ALA A 39 -7.19 -3.65 3.14
N LYS A 40 -7.14 -3.54 4.47
CA LYS A 40 -8.28 -3.82 5.35
C LYS A 40 -9.46 -2.88 5.10
N ALA A 41 -9.20 -1.61 4.82
CA ALA A 41 -10.24 -0.66 4.46
C ALA A 41 -10.93 -1.02 3.12
N ASP A 42 -10.23 -1.74 2.23
CA ASP A 42 -10.75 -2.28 0.97
C ASP A 42 -11.30 -3.71 1.09
N GLY A 43 -11.40 -4.24 2.32
CA GLY A 43 -12.00 -5.55 2.60
C GLY A 43 -11.04 -6.73 2.64
N TYR A 44 -9.73 -6.50 2.46
CA TYR A 44 -8.70 -7.53 2.60
C TYR A 44 -8.21 -7.62 4.04
N ASP A 45 -8.51 -8.72 4.75
CA ASP A 45 -7.78 -9.00 5.97
C ASP A 45 -6.30 -9.33 5.68
N PHE A 46 -5.50 -9.44 6.74
CA PHE A 46 -4.05 -9.61 6.59
C PHE A 46 -3.70 -10.89 5.83
N ASP A 47 -4.34 -12.01 6.19
CA ASP A 47 -4.05 -13.29 5.57
C ASP A 47 -4.43 -13.29 4.08
N THR A 48 -5.60 -12.73 3.73
CA THR A 48 -6.02 -12.55 2.34
C THR A 48 -5.03 -11.68 1.56
N LEU A 49 -4.56 -10.57 2.14
CA LEU A 49 -3.55 -9.71 1.52
C LEU A 49 -2.25 -10.49 1.23
N ILE A 50 -1.79 -11.33 2.16
CA ILE A 50 -0.59 -12.14 1.96
C ILE A 50 -0.82 -13.20 0.87
N GLU A 51 -1.98 -13.84 0.83
CA GLU A 51 -2.32 -14.81 -0.23
C GLU A 51 -2.30 -14.18 -1.61
N GLU A 52 -2.89 -12.99 -1.79
CA GLU A 52 -2.86 -12.26 -3.06
C GLU A 52 -1.44 -11.90 -3.49
N LEU A 53 -0.58 -11.49 -2.55
CA LEU A 53 0.83 -11.18 -2.85
C LEU A 53 1.63 -12.41 -3.25
N LEU A 54 1.36 -13.56 -2.62
CA LEU A 54 1.97 -14.84 -2.99
C LEU A 54 1.52 -15.28 -4.38
N GLN A 55 0.22 -15.17 -4.68
CA GLN A 55 -0.31 -15.51 -6.00
C GLN A 55 0.25 -14.61 -7.10
N ALA A 56 0.38 -13.31 -6.84
CA ALA A 56 0.93 -12.35 -7.79
C ALA A 56 2.45 -12.51 -8.03
N ALA A 57 3.15 -13.29 -7.20
CA ALA A 57 4.58 -13.55 -7.32
C ALA A 57 4.91 -14.82 -8.13
N LEU A 58 3.92 -15.66 -8.43
CA LEU A 58 4.04 -16.88 -9.23
C LEU A 58 3.90 -16.59 -10.73
#